data_AF-A0A199XTN8-F1
#
_entry.id   AF-A0A199XTN8-F1
#
_cell.length_a   1.000
_cell.length_b   1.000
_cell.length_c   1.000
_cell.angle_alpha   90.00
_cell.angle_beta   90.00
_cell.angle_gamma   90.00
#
_symmetry.space_group_name_H-M   'P 1'
#
loop_
_entity.id
_entity.type
_entity.pdbx_description
1 polymer ?
#
loop_
_entity_poly.entity_id
_entity_poly.type
_entity_poly.pdbx_seq_one_letter_code
_entity_poly.pdbx_strand_id
1 'polypeptide(L)'
;MKKPSLDSNVFSLASHLFGFGNTDHKYKTLESIATTVATSLQLENRIMAVYPAIAMEAFSITMDNYRKYIAGYNFQTNAENDLIDKHNERVRLFLRDNELTEVQKTFSILFAKKNQSLKPRAFNQSVDDFCNEYGMIICKKKIQAVKYATELVFQNLLHLYNSQLMKRNEQYMKLGVTAIRPIEEFKINSFLVTELKRNGVNSLALCTKTVRNHRQRLEECGVFVDYVFKGQNRPVELHINPEILTVLDLKTSKLITTENQQLSPEIEKVLPDNNESTRTSLNESQKKENVKNISLFKKEFPSVTPSHLFFTRTPASKMQNPTEVERAETVKIENTLSDKLQNLILHPQELAVNLANKEYNNYKPIDIRYLFKEAYSGTMLKEDFRQLVIQDFFKSISKIYKNSTPFAGSWKKAISLYMEYKWIAFTGEAFNKASIVDDIQQMRWRAEWARKWFVKNEFPPLFPFDYFDMTRKTAKEVGFEYTKVKWNEHLQGKAKYEAIKKKQECNAQRRKETINHAKKCENEVNRFFKNKITLPQLFDYVEKNLPATYLEKLPQMIEKKCLKSNEKVVAASDFVQYDLSEF
;
A
#
# COMPACT_ATOMS: atom_id res chain seq x y z
N MET A 1 68.49 -56.74 42.22
CA MET A 1 68.48 -57.03 40.76
C MET A 1 67.24 -56.38 40.16
N LYS A 2 67.37 -55.11 39.76
CA LYS A 2 67.40 -54.64 38.36
C LYS A 2 66.21 -55.15 37.53
N LYS A 3 65.13 -54.35 37.58
CA LYS A 3 63.99 -54.38 36.65
C LYS A 3 64.50 -54.21 35.21
N PRO A 4 64.10 -55.06 34.24
CA PRO A 4 64.29 -54.71 32.85
C PRO A 4 63.29 -53.60 32.48
N SER A 5 63.85 -52.53 31.93
CA SER A 5 63.18 -51.36 31.38
C SER A 5 62.25 -51.74 30.23
N LEU A 6 60.99 -51.34 30.35
CA LEU A 6 60.07 -51.33 29.21
C LEU A 6 60.51 -50.24 28.23
N ASP A 7 60.67 -50.68 26.99
CA ASP A 7 61.14 -49.97 25.81
C ASP A 7 60.22 -48.79 25.45
N SER A 8 60.80 -47.62 25.15
CA SER A 8 60.07 -46.38 24.81
C SER A 8 59.23 -46.50 23.54
N ASN A 9 59.45 -47.55 22.75
CA ASN A 9 58.66 -47.87 21.56
C ASN A 9 57.28 -48.49 21.88
N VAL A 10 57.07 -49.03 23.09
CA VAL A 10 55.78 -49.60 23.51
C VAL A 10 54.77 -48.50 23.89
N PHE A 11 55.24 -47.36 24.38
CA PHE A 11 54.38 -46.19 24.66
C PHE A 11 54.00 -45.40 23.39
N SER A 12 54.80 -45.46 22.33
CA SER A 12 54.50 -44.79 21.05
C SER A 12 53.44 -45.50 20.20
N LEU A 13 53.24 -46.82 20.38
CA LEU A 13 52.26 -47.59 19.61
C LEU A 13 50.86 -47.60 20.26
N ALA A 14 50.80 -47.49 21.59
CA ALA A 14 49.55 -47.44 22.34
C ALA A 14 48.81 -46.09 22.21
N SER A 15 49.51 -44.98 21.95
CA SER A 15 48.90 -43.67 21.71
C SER A 15 48.23 -43.53 20.33
N HIS A 16 48.53 -44.43 19.38
CA HIS A 16 47.97 -44.40 18.02
C HIS A 16 46.74 -45.30 17.83
N LEU A 17 46.49 -46.27 18.73
CA LEU A 17 45.46 -47.30 18.56
C LEU A 17 44.21 -47.11 19.45
N PHE A 18 44.32 -46.41 20.59
CA PHE A 18 43.18 -46.10 21.45
C PHE A 18 43.12 -44.60 21.69
N GLY A 19 42.42 -43.90 20.79
CA GLY A 19 42.21 -42.45 20.84
C GLY A 19 41.42 -42.02 22.08
N PHE A 20 42.09 -41.95 23.22
CA PHE A 20 41.69 -41.08 24.31
C PHE A 20 42.02 -39.63 23.90
N GLY A 21 40.96 -38.92 23.53
CA GLY A 21 40.81 -37.47 23.58
C GLY A 21 42.01 -36.61 23.16
N ASN A 22 41.92 -36.02 21.97
CA ASN A 22 42.15 -34.59 21.93
C ASN A 22 41.03 -33.93 21.14
N THR A 23 40.20 -33.19 21.87
CA THR A 23 39.17 -32.29 21.36
C THR A 23 39.70 -31.43 20.21
N ASP A 24 40.99 -31.13 20.19
CA ASP A 24 41.67 -30.28 19.21
C ASP A 24 41.67 -30.80 17.77
N HIS A 25 41.56 -32.10 17.49
CA HIS A 25 41.42 -32.56 16.10
C HIS A 25 39.97 -32.50 15.61
N LYS A 26 39.00 -32.70 16.49
CA LYS A 26 37.58 -32.46 16.18
C LYS A 26 37.30 -30.97 16.04
N TYR A 27 37.94 -30.14 16.89
CA TYR A 27 37.98 -28.69 16.74
C TYR A 27 38.79 -28.28 15.51
N LYS A 28 39.89 -28.91 15.10
CA LYS A 28 40.59 -28.56 13.84
C LYS A 28 39.84 -28.94 12.57
N THR A 29 39.03 -30.01 12.56
CA THR A 29 38.19 -30.36 11.41
C THR A 29 36.88 -29.58 11.40
N LEU A 30 36.30 -29.29 12.57
CA LEU A 30 35.17 -28.36 12.70
C LEU A 30 35.62 -26.91 12.52
N GLU A 31 36.84 -26.54 12.88
CA GLU A 31 37.47 -25.26 12.61
C GLU A 31 37.91 -25.23 11.17
N SER A 32 38.35 -26.29 10.49
CA SER A 32 38.64 -26.24 9.05
C SER A 32 37.36 -26.15 8.22
N ILE A 33 36.27 -26.80 8.65
CA ILE A 33 34.93 -26.70 8.04
C ILE A 33 34.25 -25.37 8.43
N ALA A 34 34.39 -24.91 9.67
CA ALA A 34 33.93 -23.59 10.12
C ALA A 34 34.85 -22.46 9.68
N THR A 35 36.10 -22.71 9.28
CA THR A 35 37.04 -21.75 8.70
C THR A 35 36.79 -21.64 7.21
N THR A 36 36.44 -22.73 6.51
CA THR A 36 35.92 -22.69 5.12
C THR A 36 34.51 -22.11 5.02
N VAL A 37 33.69 -22.23 6.08
CA VAL A 37 32.40 -21.54 6.18
C VAL A 37 32.55 -20.12 6.75
N ALA A 38 33.51 -19.82 7.63
CA ALA A 38 33.78 -18.47 8.15
C ALA A 38 34.66 -17.62 7.24
N THR A 39 35.32 -18.19 6.22
CA THR A 39 35.84 -17.40 5.09
C THR A 39 34.70 -16.73 4.30
N SER A 40 33.44 -17.17 4.47
CA SER A 40 32.27 -16.49 3.91
C SER A 40 31.82 -15.25 4.69
N LEU A 41 32.41 -14.98 5.86
CA LEU A 41 32.10 -13.81 6.69
C LEU A 41 33.13 -12.68 6.58
N GLN A 42 34.22 -12.86 5.83
CA GLN A 42 35.17 -11.78 5.61
C GLN A 42 34.70 -10.85 4.49
N LEU A 43 34.75 -9.54 4.77
CA LEU A 43 34.55 -8.47 3.80
C LEU A 43 35.45 -8.62 2.55
N GLU A 44 36.55 -9.38 2.70
CA GLU A 44 37.65 -9.56 1.76
C GLU A 44 37.33 -10.45 0.55
N ASN A 45 36.29 -11.29 0.61
CA ASN A 45 35.89 -12.15 -0.51
C ASN A 45 34.71 -11.60 -1.34
N ARG A 46 34.24 -10.38 -1.03
CA ARG A 46 33.11 -9.77 -1.74
C ARG A 46 33.59 -8.98 -2.93
N ILE A 47 32.89 -9.11 -4.05
CA ILE A 47 33.21 -8.33 -5.24
C ILE A 47 32.99 -6.84 -4.94
N MET A 48 34.01 -6.02 -5.20
CA MET A 48 33.99 -4.58 -4.96
C MET A 48 33.82 -3.83 -6.29
N ALA A 49 32.77 -3.01 -6.42
CA ALA A 49 32.49 -2.25 -7.64
C ALA A 49 31.83 -0.89 -7.31
N VAL A 50 31.93 0.07 -8.23
CA VAL A 50 31.22 1.35 -8.09
C VAL A 50 29.79 1.24 -8.63
N TYR A 51 29.64 0.77 -9.87
CA TYR A 51 28.34 0.56 -10.54
C TYR A 51 28.28 -0.84 -11.16
N PRO A 52 28.06 -1.89 -10.35
CA PRO A 52 28.05 -3.27 -10.80
C PRO A 52 26.92 -3.55 -11.82
N ALA A 53 27.25 -4.15 -12.95
CA ALA A 53 26.32 -4.55 -13.99
C ALA A 53 26.70 -5.93 -14.57
N ILE A 54 25.69 -6.76 -14.84
CA ILE A 54 25.89 -8.03 -15.54
C ILE A 54 25.56 -7.79 -17.01
N ALA A 55 26.52 -7.20 -17.73
CA ALA A 55 26.46 -7.05 -19.19
C ALA A 55 26.57 -8.42 -19.89
N MET A 56 26.40 -8.46 -21.22
CA MET A 56 26.44 -9.72 -21.98
C MET A 56 27.74 -10.52 -21.78
N GLU A 57 28.89 -9.85 -21.76
CA GLU A 57 30.20 -10.48 -21.55
C GLU A 57 30.36 -11.03 -20.13
N ALA A 58 29.98 -10.24 -19.12
CA ALA A 58 29.98 -10.69 -17.73
C ALA A 58 29.00 -11.85 -17.51
N PHE A 59 27.87 -11.86 -18.21
CA PHE A 59 26.88 -12.92 -18.18
C PHE A 59 27.41 -14.23 -18.76
N SER A 60 28.07 -14.19 -19.93
CA SER A 60 28.62 -15.39 -20.56
C SER A 60 29.71 -16.02 -19.69
N ILE A 61 30.63 -15.21 -19.16
CA ILE A 61 31.69 -15.66 -18.26
C ILE A 61 31.11 -16.28 -16.98
N THR A 62 30.11 -15.62 -16.37
CA THR A 62 29.43 -16.14 -15.17
C THR A 62 28.77 -17.50 -15.44
N MET A 63 28.13 -17.66 -16.61
CA MET A 63 27.51 -18.92 -16.99
C MET A 63 28.53 -20.04 -17.24
N ASP A 64 29.69 -19.72 -17.81
CA ASP A 64 30.76 -20.70 -18.03
C ASP A 64 31.42 -21.12 -16.71
N ASN A 65 31.64 -20.19 -15.80
CA ASN A 65 32.12 -20.48 -14.45
C ASN A 65 31.11 -21.35 -13.69
N TYR A 66 29.81 -21.04 -13.79
CA TYR A 66 28.75 -21.87 -13.23
C TYR A 66 28.79 -23.30 -13.78
N ARG A 67 28.94 -23.48 -15.10
CA ARG A 67 29.01 -24.81 -15.72
C ARG A 67 30.21 -25.61 -15.24
N LYS A 68 31.39 -24.99 -15.18
CA LYS A 68 32.61 -25.62 -14.65
C LYS A 68 32.43 -26.04 -13.19
N TYR A 69 31.89 -25.15 -12.37
CA TYR A 69 31.63 -25.39 -10.95
C TYR A 69 30.65 -26.56 -10.73
N ILE A 70 29.51 -26.54 -11.44
CA ILE A 70 28.50 -27.60 -11.34
C ILE A 70 29.00 -28.93 -11.88
N ALA A 71 29.80 -28.93 -12.96
CA ALA A 71 30.41 -30.16 -13.47
C ALA A 71 31.33 -30.81 -12.44
N GLY A 72 32.19 -30.02 -11.78
CA GLY A 72 33.04 -30.49 -10.68
C GLY A 72 32.23 -31.04 -9.50
N TYR A 73 31.21 -30.31 -9.06
CA TYR A 73 30.34 -30.72 -7.97
C TYR A 73 29.56 -32.02 -8.29
N ASN A 74 29.02 -32.14 -9.50
CA ASN A 74 28.28 -33.33 -9.92
C ASN A 74 29.20 -34.55 -10.04
N PHE A 75 30.44 -34.37 -10.52
CA PHE A 75 31.45 -35.42 -10.56
C PHE A 75 31.75 -35.96 -9.15
N GLN A 76 32.02 -35.06 -8.19
CA GLN A 76 32.22 -35.44 -6.79
C GLN A 76 30.99 -36.14 -6.19
N THR A 77 29.79 -35.62 -6.46
CA THR A 77 28.53 -36.22 -5.96
C THR A 77 28.31 -37.62 -6.52
N ASN A 78 28.67 -37.88 -7.77
CA ASN A 78 28.57 -39.22 -8.36
C ASN A 78 29.56 -40.18 -7.71
N ALA A 79 30.81 -39.78 -7.50
CA ALA A 79 31.79 -40.59 -6.79
C ALA A 79 31.37 -40.89 -5.34
N GLU A 80 30.81 -39.90 -4.63
CA GLU A 80 30.22 -40.10 -3.29
C GLU A 80 29.05 -41.09 -3.33
N ASN A 81 28.19 -41.01 -4.35
CA ASN A 81 27.07 -41.93 -4.52
C ASN A 81 27.53 -43.38 -4.80
N ASP A 82 28.62 -43.57 -5.55
CA ASP A 82 29.18 -44.91 -5.79
C ASP A 82 29.68 -45.53 -4.47
N LEU A 83 30.27 -44.73 -3.59
CA LEU A 83 30.66 -45.17 -2.24
C LEU A 83 29.45 -45.48 -1.36
N ILE A 84 28.39 -44.68 -1.45
CA ILE A 84 27.11 -44.91 -0.75
C ILE A 84 26.46 -46.21 -1.24
N ASP A 85 26.44 -46.45 -2.54
CA ASP A 85 25.83 -47.65 -3.13
C ASP A 85 26.61 -48.90 -2.68
N LYS A 86 27.96 -48.87 -2.70
CA LYS A 86 28.81 -49.93 -2.13
C LYS A 86 28.55 -50.17 -0.64
N HIS A 87 28.38 -49.12 0.16
CA HIS A 87 28.07 -49.24 1.58
C HIS A 87 26.69 -49.89 1.78
N ASN A 88 25.68 -49.42 1.04
CA ASN A 88 24.32 -49.93 1.12
C ASN A 88 24.21 -51.40 0.68
N GLU A 89 24.99 -51.82 -0.32
CA GLU A 89 25.10 -53.23 -0.71
C GLU A 89 25.66 -54.08 0.43
N ARG A 90 26.72 -53.62 1.11
CA ARG A 90 27.27 -54.32 2.28
C ARG A 90 26.27 -54.43 3.42
N VAL A 91 25.52 -53.36 3.71
CA VAL A 91 24.46 -53.38 4.74
C VAL A 91 23.37 -54.37 4.35
N ARG A 92 22.93 -54.40 3.08
CA ARG A 92 21.92 -55.37 2.61
C ARG A 92 22.39 -56.82 2.70
N LEU A 93 23.65 -57.10 2.37
CA LEU A 93 24.25 -58.42 2.54
C LEU A 93 24.29 -58.80 4.03
N PHE A 94 24.77 -57.89 4.88
CA PHE A 94 24.83 -58.11 6.32
C PHE A 94 23.45 -58.42 6.94
N LEU A 95 22.41 -57.71 6.51
CA LEU A 95 21.02 -57.92 6.94
C LEU A 95 20.39 -59.21 6.40
N ARG A 96 20.93 -59.76 5.31
CA ARG A 96 20.47 -61.04 4.74
C ARG A 96 21.07 -62.22 5.48
N ASP A 97 22.34 -62.10 5.88
CA ASP A 97 23.11 -63.18 6.49
C ASP A 97 22.94 -63.24 8.02
N ASN A 98 22.49 -62.14 8.66
CA ASN A 98 22.34 -62.04 10.11
C ASN A 98 20.95 -61.56 10.53
N GLU A 99 20.39 -62.16 11.58
CA GLU A 99 19.16 -61.68 12.21
C GLU A 99 19.45 -60.53 13.20
N LEU A 100 18.83 -59.38 12.99
CA LEU A 100 18.96 -58.22 13.88
C LEU A 100 18.37 -58.51 15.26
N THR A 101 19.11 -58.13 16.31
CA THR A 101 18.61 -58.16 17.70
C THR A 101 17.44 -57.18 17.88
N GLU A 102 16.53 -57.46 18.81
CA GLU A 102 15.38 -56.60 19.11
C GLU A 102 15.79 -55.15 19.48
N VAL A 103 16.91 -55.02 20.19
CA VAL A 103 17.54 -53.73 20.53
C VAL A 103 18.01 -52.96 19.28
N GLN A 104 18.60 -53.65 18.30
CA GLN A 104 19.04 -53.02 17.04
C GLN A 104 17.85 -52.58 16.18
N LYS A 105 16.75 -53.35 16.18
CA LYS A 105 15.50 -52.98 15.51
C LYS A 105 14.88 -51.72 16.12
N THR A 106 14.83 -51.62 17.45
CA THR A 106 14.30 -50.40 18.11
C THR A 106 15.18 -49.18 17.88
N PHE A 107 16.52 -49.31 17.95
CA PHE A 107 17.44 -48.20 17.69
C PHE A 107 17.40 -47.69 16.24
N SER A 108 17.25 -48.56 15.25
CA SER A 108 17.12 -48.14 13.84
C SER A 108 15.84 -47.31 13.59
N ILE A 109 14.73 -47.68 14.23
CA ILE A 109 13.47 -46.91 14.16
C ILE A 109 13.65 -45.54 14.82
N LEU A 110 14.31 -45.49 15.98
CA LEU A 110 14.58 -44.23 16.69
C LEU A 110 15.51 -43.32 15.88
N PHE A 111 16.55 -43.88 15.26
CA PHE A 111 17.47 -43.14 14.40
C PHE A 111 16.74 -42.54 13.20
N ALA A 112 15.89 -43.32 12.52
CA ALA A 112 15.12 -42.84 11.37
C ALA A 112 14.17 -41.69 11.75
N LYS A 113 13.51 -41.77 12.92
CA LYS A 113 12.64 -40.68 13.43
C LYS A 113 13.44 -39.43 13.80
N LYS A 114 14.58 -39.58 14.49
CA LYS A 114 15.43 -38.46 14.93
C LYS A 114 16.02 -37.69 13.74
N ASN A 115 16.43 -38.40 12.69
CA ASN A 115 17.19 -37.85 11.58
C ASN A 115 16.36 -37.65 10.30
N GLN A 116 15.02 -37.64 10.40
CA GLN A 116 14.14 -37.51 9.24
C GLN A 116 14.29 -36.17 8.50
N SER A 117 14.51 -35.08 9.24
CA SER A 117 14.60 -33.72 8.72
C SER A 117 15.98 -33.34 8.16
N LEU A 118 17.01 -34.17 8.38
CA LEU A 118 18.37 -33.88 7.95
C LEU A 118 18.54 -34.00 6.43
N LYS A 119 19.33 -33.07 5.86
CA LYS A 119 19.75 -33.13 4.45
C LYS A 119 20.59 -34.40 4.19
N PRO A 120 20.60 -34.95 2.97
CA PRO A 120 21.26 -36.23 2.66
C PRO A 120 22.72 -36.34 3.10
N ARG A 121 23.55 -35.30 2.90
CA ARG A 121 24.97 -35.30 3.33
C ARG A 121 25.12 -35.39 4.85
N ALA A 122 24.39 -34.56 5.60
CA ALA A 122 24.39 -34.57 7.07
C ALA A 122 23.80 -35.88 7.65
N PHE A 123 22.76 -36.41 7.00
CA PHE A 123 22.19 -37.70 7.34
C PHE A 123 23.21 -38.83 7.18
N ASN A 124 23.94 -38.86 6.07
CA ASN A 124 24.94 -39.90 5.80
C ASN A 124 26.12 -39.84 6.79
N GLN A 125 26.54 -38.65 7.20
CA GLN A 125 27.54 -38.49 8.27
C GLN A 125 27.03 -39.07 9.60
N SER A 126 25.76 -38.80 9.95
CA SER A 126 25.15 -39.37 11.16
C SER A 126 25.02 -40.90 11.06
N VAL A 127 24.84 -41.45 9.85
CA VAL A 127 24.83 -42.90 9.61
C VAL A 127 26.23 -43.48 9.80
N ASP A 128 27.28 -42.79 9.34
CA ASP A 128 28.66 -43.22 9.58
C ASP A 128 28.98 -43.27 11.07
N ASP A 129 28.64 -42.23 11.83
CA ASP A 129 28.83 -42.20 13.27
C ASP A 129 28.06 -43.33 13.97
N PHE A 130 26.80 -43.55 13.58
CA PHE A 130 25.96 -44.61 14.14
C PHE A 130 26.46 -46.02 13.79
N CYS A 131 26.88 -46.24 12.54
CA CYS A 131 27.38 -47.53 12.10
C CYS A 131 28.72 -47.89 12.75
N ASN A 132 29.53 -46.90 13.13
CA ASN A 132 30.75 -47.11 13.90
C ASN A 132 30.46 -47.58 15.35
N GLU A 133 29.37 -47.11 15.96
CA GLU A 133 29.02 -47.44 17.35
C GLU A 133 28.18 -48.72 17.49
N TYR A 134 27.23 -48.95 16.58
CA TYR A 134 26.21 -50.02 16.72
C TYR A 134 26.26 -51.08 15.62
N GLY A 135 27.16 -50.94 14.65
CA GLY A 135 27.33 -51.87 13.52
C GLY A 135 26.55 -51.47 12.24
N MET A 136 26.83 -52.18 11.14
CA MET A 136 26.32 -51.89 9.80
C MET A 136 24.83 -52.24 9.62
N ILE A 137 23.94 -51.43 10.18
CA ILE A 137 22.49 -51.70 10.24
C ILE A 137 21.70 -50.73 9.34
N ILE A 138 22.20 -49.52 9.11
CA ILE A 138 21.44 -48.43 8.46
C ILE A 138 22.02 -48.09 7.10
N CYS A 139 21.16 -48.04 6.08
CA CYS A 139 21.52 -47.59 4.75
C CYS A 139 21.64 -46.05 4.68
N LYS A 140 22.62 -45.57 3.92
CA LYS A 140 22.81 -44.17 3.55
C LYS A 140 21.83 -43.74 2.45
N LYS A 141 21.50 -42.45 2.42
CA LYS A 141 20.65 -41.81 1.41
C LYS A 141 21.49 -41.36 0.21
N LYS A 142 21.00 -41.63 -1.00
CA LYS A 142 21.63 -41.14 -2.25
C LYS A 142 21.52 -39.62 -2.34
N ILE A 143 22.60 -38.97 -2.74
CA ILE A 143 22.67 -37.52 -2.93
C ILE A 143 22.26 -37.22 -4.38
N GLN A 144 21.28 -36.34 -4.57
CA GLN A 144 20.86 -35.97 -5.92
C GLN A 144 21.92 -35.07 -6.58
N ALA A 145 22.18 -35.22 -7.88
CA ALA A 145 23.01 -34.29 -8.64
C ALA A 145 22.20 -33.06 -9.10
N VAL A 146 22.88 -31.98 -9.51
CA VAL A 146 22.21 -30.81 -10.08
C VAL A 146 21.76 -31.12 -11.50
N LYS A 147 20.46 -31.00 -11.74
CA LYS A 147 19.84 -31.25 -13.06
C LYS A 147 20.06 -30.07 -14.01
N TYR A 148 20.11 -30.35 -15.32
CA TYR A 148 20.25 -29.35 -16.38
C TYR A 148 19.21 -28.22 -16.27
N ALA A 149 17.97 -28.53 -15.90
CA ALA A 149 16.90 -27.54 -15.75
C ALA A 149 17.23 -26.43 -14.73
N THR A 150 18.11 -26.71 -13.77
CA THR A 150 18.58 -25.72 -12.78
C THR A 150 19.41 -24.61 -13.44
N GLU A 151 20.11 -24.91 -14.54
CA GLU A 151 20.85 -23.91 -15.31
C GLU A 151 19.91 -22.86 -15.90
N LEU A 152 18.79 -23.27 -16.50
CA LEU A 152 17.79 -22.36 -17.05
C LEU A 152 17.17 -21.46 -15.97
N VAL A 153 16.92 -22.02 -14.79
CA VAL A 153 16.42 -21.24 -13.64
C VAL A 153 17.49 -20.26 -13.16
N PHE A 154 18.76 -20.67 -13.12
CA PHE A 154 19.88 -19.80 -12.73
C PHE A 154 20.06 -18.64 -13.70
N GLN A 155 19.93 -18.86 -15.01
CA GLN A 155 19.95 -17.78 -16.02
C GLN A 155 18.86 -16.72 -15.74
N ASN A 156 17.64 -17.15 -15.44
CA ASN A 156 16.55 -16.21 -15.11
C ASN A 156 16.80 -15.48 -13.78
N LEU A 157 17.41 -16.16 -12.79
CA LEU A 157 17.82 -15.55 -11.54
C LEU A 157 18.91 -14.49 -11.76
N LEU A 158 19.92 -14.75 -12.58
CA LEU A 158 20.95 -13.77 -12.94
C LEU A 158 20.36 -12.55 -13.64
N HIS A 159 19.39 -12.74 -14.54
CA HIS A 159 18.71 -11.62 -15.20
C HIS A 159 17.96 -10.74 -14.19
N LEU A 160 17.23 -11.35 -13.25
CA LEU A 160 16.54 -10.62 -12.18
C LEU A 160 17.54 -9.91 -11.25
N TYR A 161 18.68 -10.52 -11.00
CA TYR A 161 19.73 -9.90 -10.20
C TYR A 161 20.31 -8.67 -10.89
N ASN A 162 20.61 -8.76 -12.20
CA ASN A 162 21.06 -7.62 -13.00
C ASN A 162 20.03 -6.47 -12.98
N SER A 163 18.74 -6.78 -13.08
CA SER A 163 17.68 -5.77 -12.97
C SER A 163 17.69 -5.06 -11.60
N GLN A 164 17.99 -5.77 -10.52
CA GLN A 164 18.14 -5.16 -9.19
C GLN A 164 19.37 -4.26 -9.10
N LEU A 165 20.50 -4.70 -9.64
CA LEU A 165 21.74 -3.90 -9.68
C LEU A 165 21.55 -2.62 -10.51
N MET A 166 20.95 -2.72 -11.70
CA MET A 166 20.69 -1.55 -12.56
C MET A 166 19.81 -0.51 -11.88
N LYS A 167 18.71 -0.93 -11.23
CA LYS A 167 17.83 -0.01 -10.48
C LYS A 167 18.58 0.74 -9.38
N ARG A 168 19.52 0.08 -8.71
CA ARG A 168 20.36 0.71 -7.67
C ARG A 168 21.42 1.62 -8.26
N ASN A 169 22.05 1.22 -9.36
CA ASN A 169 23.01 2.07 -10.08
C ASN A 169 22.34 3.38 -10.53
N GLU A 170 21.11 3.33 -11.06
CA GLU A 170 20.35 4.55 -11.39
C GLU A 170 20.17 5.47 -10.18
N GLN A 171 19.91 4.91 -8.99
CA GLN A 171 19.79 5.68 -7.75
C GLN A 171 21.14 6.29 -7.34
N TYR A 172 22.23 5.53 -7.39
CA TYR A 172 23.55 6.03 -7.03
C TYR A 172 24.08 7.07 -8.01
N MET A 173 23.83 6.91 -9.31
CA MET A 173 24.18 7.90 -10.34
C MET A 173 23.45 9.22 -10.11
N LYS A 174 22.15 9.18 -9.75
CA LYS A 174 21.37 10.38 -9.41
C LYS A 174 21.90 11.13 -8.18
N LEU A 175 22.59 10.45 -7.28
CA LEU A 175 23.17 11.01 -6.06
C LEU A 175 24.66 11.38 -6.21
N GLY A 176 25.27 11.09 -7.36
CA GLY A 176 26.70 11.33 -7.59
C GLY A 176 27.63 10.48 -6.72
N VAL A 177 27.18 9.33 -6.19
CA VAL A 177 27.99 8.50 -5.29
C VAL A 177 28.96 7.63 -6.08
N THR A 178 30.25 7.95 -6.02
CA THR A 178 31.31 7.33 -6.84
C THR A 178 32.25 6.39 -6.09
N ALA A 179 31.93 6.06 -4.84
CA ALA A 179 32.74 5.22 -3.96
C ALA A 179 32.63 3.71 -4.30
N ILE A 180 33.77 3.01 -4.24
CA ILE A 180 33.89 1.56 -4.40
C ILE A 180 33.21 0.87 -3.21
N ARG A 181 32.33 -0.10 -3.48
CA ARG A 181 31.50 -0.76 -2.47
C ARG A 181 31.37 -2.26 -2.74
N PRO A 182 31.13 -3.07 -1.70
CA PRO A 182 30.80 -4.47 -1.90
C PRO A 182 29.47 -4.60 -2.64
N ILE A 183 29.41 -5.55 -3.57
CA ILE A 183 28.19 -5.88 -4.30
C ILE A 183 27.09 -6.30 -3.31
N GLU A 184 25.88 -5.82 -3.58
CA GLU A 184 24.75 -6.01 -2.68
C GLU A 184 24.08 -7.37 -2.85
N GLU A 185 23.44 -7.82 -1.77
CA GLU A 185 22.65 -9.05 -1.69
C GLU A 185 21.60 -9.15 -2.81
N PHE A 186 21.47 -10.35 -3.35
CA PHE A 186 20.43 -10.71 -4.30
C PHE A 186 19.13 -11.03 -3.55
N LYS A 187 18.07 -10.26 -3.84
CA LYS A 187 16.74 -10.46 -3.25
C LYS A 187 15.92 -11.38 -4.14
N ILE A 188 15.82 -12.66 -3.79
CA ILE A 188 15.02 -13.64 -4.53
C ILE A 188 13.56 -13.61 -4.08
N ASN A 189 12.66 -13.40 -5.04
CA ASN A 189 11.24 -13.68 -4.91
C ASN A 189 10.83 -14.74 -5.93
N SER A 190 10.37 -15.91 -5.46
CA SER A 190 9.98 -17.04 -6.32
C SER A 190 8.87 -16.67 -7.32
N PHE A 191 8.01 -15.73 -6.95
CA PHE A 191 6.92 -15.25 -7.82
C PHE A 191 7.44 -14.44 -9.01
N LEU A 192 8.44 -13.57 -8.78
CA LEU A 192 9.05 -12.77 -9.85
C LEU A 192 9.77 -13.64 -10.89
N VAL A 193 10.30 -14.79 -10.47
CA VAL A 193 10.92 -15.77 -11.38
C VAL A 193 9.86 -16.42 -12.28
N THR A 194 8.69 -16.75 -11.73
CA THR A 194 7.60 -17.37 -12.50
C THR A 194 6.89 -16.39 -13.43
N GLU A 195 6.83 -15.11 -13.06
CA GLU A 195 6.20 -14.04 -13.86
C GLU A 195 7.13 -13.40 -14.88
N LEU A 196 8.41 -13.80 -14.94
CA LEU A 196 9.36 -13.24 -15.89
C LEU A 196 8.87 -13.50 -17.33
N LYS A 197 8.57 -12.43 -18.08
CA LYS A 197 8.12 -12.51 -19.47
C LYS A 197 9.19 -12.06 -20.45
N ARG A 198 9.34 -12.79 -21.55
CA ARG A 198 10.12 -12.39 -22.74
C ARG A 198 9.14 -12.25 -23.91
N ASN A 199 9.06 -11.07 -24.50
CA ASN A 199 8.14 -10.75 -25.60
C ASN A 199 6.67 -11.11 -25.30
N GLY A 200 6.22 -10.88 -24.06
CA GLY A 200 4.83 -11.15 -23.63
C GLY A 200 4.53 -12.59 -23.20
N VAL A 201 5.45 -13.53 -23.42
CA VAL A 201 5.31 -14.95 -23.01
C VAL A 201 6.17 -15.23 -21.78
N ASN A 202 5.68 -16.06 -20.86
CA ASN A 202 6.44 -16.46 -19.67
C ASN A 202 7.72 -17.19 -20.07
N SER A 203 8.85 -16.80 -19.48
CA SER A 203 10.18 -17.31 -19.85
C SER A 203 10.36 -18.79 -19.52
N LEU A 204 9.74 -19.27 -18.43
CA LEU A 204 9.75 -20.68 -18.03
C LEU A 204 8.37 -21.04 -17.46
N ALA A 205 7.84 -22.19 -17.85
CA ALA A 205 6.59 -22.73 -17.31
C ALA A 205 6.85 -23.45 -15.97
N LEU A 206 7.08 -22.68 -14.90
CA LEU A 206 7.40 -23.22 -13.56
C LEU A 206 6.39 -22.75 -12.53
N CYS A 207 6.15 -23.59 -11.51
CA CYS A 207 5.45 -23.18 -10.30
C CYS A 207 6.44 -22.67 -9.24
N THR A 208 5.94 -21.87 -8.30
CA THR A 208 6.75 -21.26 -7.24
C THR A 208 7.47 -22.29 -6.36
N LYS A 209 6.86 -23.46 -6.13
CA LYS A 209 7.47 -24.59 -5.40
C LYS A 209 8.71 -25.11 -6.12
N THR A 210 8.66 -25.26 -7.44
CA THR A 210 9.80 -25.72 -8.24
C THR A 210 10.96 -24.74 -8.19
N VAL A 211 10.68 -23.43 -8.26
CA VAL A 211 11.71 -22.38 -8.10
C VAL A 211 12.38 -22.46 -6.72
N ARG A 212 11.60 -22.68 -5.65
CA ARG A 212 12.14 -22.85 -4.29
C ARG A 212 13.04 -24.08 -4.17
N ASN A 213 12.67 -25.19 -4.80
CA ASN A 213 13.48 -26.41 -4.82
C ASN A 213 14.81 -26.20 -5.55
N HIS A 214 14.80 -25.56 -6.72
CA HIS A 214 16.04 -25.22 -7.43
C HIS A 214 16.93 -24.27 -6.64
N ARG A 215 16.34 -23.26 -5.98
CA ARG A 215 17.08 -22.35 -5.09
C ARG A 215 17.74 -23.10 -3.94
N GLN A 216 17.00 -23.96 -3.24
CA GLN A 216 17.55 -24.78 -2.15
C GLN A 216 18.66 -25.70 -2.67
N ARG A 217 18.52 -26.22 -3.89
CA ARG A 217 19.55 -27.06 -4.50
C ARG A 217 20.82 -26.27 -4.82
N LEU A 218 20.69 -25.05 -5.33
CA LEU A 218 21.82 -24.16 -5.61
C LEU A 218 22.53 -23.71 -4.32
N GLU A 219 21.77 -23.53 -3.23
CA GLU A 219 22.31 -23.30 -1.87
C GLU A 219 23.10 -24.52 -1.38
N GLU A 220 22.55 -25.74 -1.53
CA GLU A 220 23.25 -26.98 -1.15
C GLU A 220 24.54 -27.22 -1.93
N CYS A 221 24.62 -26.73 -3.17
CA CYS A 221 25.80 -26.90 -4.00
C CYS A 221 26.84 -25.79 -3.80
N GLY A 222 26.57 -24.76 -2.98
CA GLY A 222 27.50 -23.66 -2.76
C GLY A 222 27.48 -22.57 -3.84
N VAL A 223 26.47 -22.55 -4.72
CA VAL A 223 26.28 -21.46 -5.71
C VAL A 223 25.71 -20.22 -5.04
N PHE A 224 24.80 -20.40 -4.08
CA PHE A 224 24.29 -19.33 -3.22
C PHE A 224 24.88 -19.44 -1.83
N VAL A 225 25.32 -18.30 -1.30
CA VAL A 225 26.00 -18.14 -0.01
C VAL A 225 25.22 -17.11 0.83
N ASP A 226 25.42 -17.09 2.16
CA ASP A 226 24.81 -16.14 3.09
C ASP A 226 23.26 -16.09 3.04
N TYR A 227 22.61 -17.23 3.23
CA TYR A 227 21.15 -17.30 3.26
C TYR A 227 20.56 -16.54 4.46
N VAL A 228 19.77 -15.50 4.19
CA VAL A 228 19.06 -14.72 5.21
C VAL A 228 17.55 -14.74 4.95
N PHE A 229 16.79 -15.32 5.90
CA PHE A 229 15.34 -15.35 5.86
C PHE A 229 14.72 -14.35 6.83
N LYS A 230 13.94 -13.39 6.30
CA LYS A 230 13.29 -12.32 7.08
C LYS A 230 11.75 -12.47 7.15
N GLY A 231 11.22 -13.68 6.98
CA GLY A 231 9.78 -13.98 7.07
C GLY A 231 9.10 -14.20 5.71
N GLN A 232 7.84 -14.66 5.73
CA GLN A 232 7.14 -15.16 4.53
C GLN A 232 6.80 -14.08 3.49
N ASN A 233 6.56 -12.84 3.93
CA ASN A 233 6.20 -11.72 3.06
C ASN A 233 7.41 -10.93 2.54
N ARG A 234 8.62 -11.36 2.88
CA ARG A 234 9.87 -10.70 2.47
C ARG A 234 10.65 -11.60 1.50
N PRO A 235 11.37 -11.02 0.53
CA PRO A 235 12.25 -11.81 -0.32
C PRO A 235 13.37 -12.44 0.51
N VAL A 236 13.89 -13.56 0.03
CA VAL A 236 15.08 -14.20 0.59
C VAL A 236 16.30 -13.42 0.10
N GLU A 237 17.20 -13.09 1.02
CA GLU A 237 18.46 -12.40 0.73
C GLU A 237 19.61 -13.42 0.72
N LEU A 238 20.47 -13.35 -0.29
CA LEU A 238 21.58 -14.28 -0.52
C LEU A 238 22.61 -13.67 -1.47
N HIS A 239 23.85 -14.15 -1.42
CA HIS A 239 24.93 -13.79 -2.34
C HIS A 239 25.17 -14.92 -3.34
N ILE A 240 25.65 -14.56 -4.53
CA ILE A 240 26.18 -15.55 -5.48
C ILE A 240 27.65 -15.76 -5.12
N ASN A 241 28.11 -17.01 -5.13
CA ASN A 241 29.51 -17.32 -4.90
C ASN A 241 30.40 -16.45 -5.81
N PRO A 242 31.34 -15.69 -5.24
CA PRO A 242 32.16 -14.74 -5.98
C PRO A 242 33.13 -15.42 -6.96
N GLU A 243 33.41 -16.72 -6.84
CA GLU A 243 34.12 -17.52 -7.85
C GLU A 243 33.30 -17.71 -9.13
N ILE A 244 31.97 -17.71 -9.00
CA ILE A 244 31.05 -17.90 -10.12
C ILE A 244 30.70 -16.56 -10.76
N LEU A 245 30.43 -15.54 -9.93
CA LEU A 245 29.91 -14.25 -10.37
C LEU A 245 31.03 -13.37 -10.96
N THR A 246 30.84 -12.92 -12.20
CA THR A 246 31.66 -11.86 -12.82
C THR A 246 30.80 -10.66 -13.10
N VAL A 247 31.31 -9.45 -12.81
CA VAL A 247 30.54 -8.22 -12.94
C VAL A 247 31.33 -7.15 -13.68
N LEU A 248 30.67 -6.40 -14.56
CA LEU A 248 31.22 -5.23 -15.21
C LEU A 248 30.96 -4.00 -14.33
N ASP A 249 31.98 -3.21 -14.03
CA ASP A 249 31.76 -1.91 -13.40
C ASP A 249 31.54 -0.83 -14.46
N LEU A 250 30.34 -0.24 -14.50
CA LEU A 250 29.97 0.76 -15.51
C LEU A 250 30.80 2.05 -15.42
N LYS A 251 31.45 2.33 -14.27
CA LYS A 251 32.31 3.53 -14.14
C LYS A 251 33.69 3.32 -14.77
N THR A 252 34.28 2.15 -14.57
CA THR A 252 35.64 1.84 -15.04
C THR A 252 35.65 1.07 -16.35
N SER A 253 34.49 0.56 -16.79
CA SER A 253 34.31 -0.34 -17.94
C SER A 253 35.16 -1.61 -17.88
N LYS A 254 35.63 -1.99 -16.68
CA LYS A 254 36.45 -3.18 -16.46
C LYS A 254 35.61 -4.30 -15.83
N LEU A 255 35.91 -5.54 -16.24
CA LEU A 255 35.37 -6.73 -15.60
C LEU A 255 36.09 -6.96 -14.27
N ILE A 256 35.31 -7.06 -13.20
CA ILE A 256 35.77 -7.29 -11.85
C ILE A 256 35.46 -8.74 -11.48
N THR A 257 36.52 -9.48 -11.17
CA THR A 257 36.51 -10.80 -10.54
C THR A 257 37.18 -10.69 -9.16
N THR A 258 37.09 -11.72 -8.33
CA THR A 258 37.83 -11.80 -7.05
C THR A 258 39.34 -11.73 -7.25
N GLU A 259 39.85 -12.36 -8.31
CA GLU A 259 41.29 -12.38 -8.64
C GLU A 259 41.80 -10.99 -9.08
N ASN A 260 40.97 -10.20 -9.76
CA ASN A 260 41.33 -8.84 -10.23
C ASN A 260 41.26 -7.76 -9.14
N GLN A 261 40.98 -8.12 -7.87
CA GLN A 261 40.88 -7.18 -6.75
C GLN A 261 42.17 -7.05 -5.93
N GLN A 262 43.19 -7.88 -6.18
CA GLN A 262 44.52 -7.64 -5.62
C GLN A 262 45.13 -6.41 -6.29
N LEU A 263 44.91 -5.26 -5.65
CA LEU A 263 45.46 -3.98 -6.07
C LEU A 263 46.96 -3.96 -5.78
N SER A 264 47.79 -4.20 -6.80
CA SER A 264 49.13 -3.63 -6.78
C SER A 264 48.97 -2.10 -6.81
N PRO A 265 49.46 -1.34 -5.82
CA PRO A 265 49.43 0.10 -5.88
C PRO A 265 50.36 0.53 -7.03
N GLU A 266 49.78 1.08 -8.10
CA GLU A 266 50.57 1.82 -9.08
C GLU A 266 51.20 3.00 -8.34
N ILE A 267 52.52 2.92 -8.15
CA ILE A 267 53.35 4.07 -7.78
C ILE A 267 53.22 5.05 -8.94
N GLU A 268 52.31 6.02 -8.82
CA GLU A 268 52.29 7.16 -9.72
C GLU A 268 53.63 7.89 -9.60
N LYS A 269 54.41 7.87 -10.69
CA LYS A 269 55.55 8.78 -10.82
C LYS A 269 54.99 10.19 -10.92
N VAL A 270 55.15 10.97 -9.85
CA VAL A 270 54.91 12.42 -9.86
C VAL A 270 55.81 13.02 -10.95
N LEU A 271 55.20 13.50 -12.03
CA LEU A 271 55.86 14.39 -12.98
C LEU A 271 55.80 15.82 -12.41
N PRO A 272 56.89 16.61 -12.47
CA PRO A 272 56.89 17.97 -11.96
C PRO A 272 55.97 18.87 -12.79
N ASP A 273 55.22 19.73 -12.10
CA ASP A 273 54.31 20.71 -12.69
C ASP A 273 55.04 21.66 -13.64
N ASN A 274 54.75 21.57 -14.93
CA ASN A 274 55.07 22.62 -15.89
C ASN A 274 53.92 23.64 -15.91
N ASN A 275 54.15 24.77 -15.25
CA ASN A 275 53.37 25.99 -15.42
C ASN A 275 53.63 26.58 -16.81
N GLU A 276 52.83 26.19 -17.81
CA GLU A 276 52.70 26.94 -19.05
C GLU A 276 51.23 27.31 -19.30
N SER A 277 50.94 28.60 -19.20
CA SER A 277 49.66 29.17 -19.59
C SER A 277 49.60 29.28 -21.12
N THR A 278 48.99 28.31 -21.80
CA THR A 278 48.56 28.46 -23.20
C THR A 278 47.06 28.73 -23.25
N ARG A 279 46.74 29.99 -22.96
CA ARG A 279 45.42 30.57 -23.19
C ARG A 279 45.26 30.79 -24.70
N THR A 280 44.31 30.09 -25.33
CA THR A 280 43.78 30.46 -26.65
C THR A 280 42.26 30.42 -26.63
N SER A 281 41.67 31.59 -26.81
CA SER A 281 40.24 31.86 -26.97
C SER A 281 39.67 31.16 -28.20
N LEU A 282 38.61 30.35 -28.03
CA LEU A 282 37.80 29.85 -29.14
C LEU A 282 36.31 30.17 -28.93
N ASN A 283 35.88 31.13 -29.74
CA ASN A 283 34.56 31.66 -30.10
C ASN A 283 33.29 30.86 -29.74
N GLU A 284 32.36 31.54 -29.05
CA GLU A 284 30.99 31.12 -28.70
C GLU A 284 29.97 31.12 -29.87
N SER A 285 30.39 31.18 -31.13
CA SER A 285 29.49 31.44 -32.27
C SER A 285 29.13 30.24 -33.17
N GLN A 286 29.38 28.98 -32.77
CA GLN A 286 29.02 27.78 -33.57
C GLN A 286 28.13 26.74 -32.85
N LYS A 287 27.18 27.16 -32.00
CA LYS A 287 26.12 26.26 -31.48
C LYS A 287 24.71 26.85 -31.53
N LYS A 288 24.39 27.57 -32.62
CA LYS A 288 23.02 27.95 -32.99
C LYS A 288 22.70 27.58 -34.44
N GLU A 289 23.02 26.36 -34.85
CA GLU A 289 22.53 25.83 -36.13
C GLU A 289 22.50 24.30 -36.09
N ASN A 290 21.55 23.76 -35.32
CA ASN A 290 20.96 22.44 -35.56
C ASN A 290 19.61 22.40 -34.83
N VAL A 291 18.75 23.32 -35.25
CA VAL A 291 17.31 23.28 -35.00
C VAL A 291 16.66 23.01 -36.36
N LYS A 292 16.38 21.74 -36.65
CA LYS A 292 15.16 21.23 -37.31
C LYS A 292 15.34 19.78 -37.76
N ASN A 293 14.37 18.96 -37.36
CA ASN A 293 13.92 17.69 -37.93
C ASN A 293 14.80 16.45 -37.69
N ILE A 294 14.45 15.66 -36.66
CA ILE A 294 13.74 14.39 -36.87
C ILE A 294 12.53 14.34 -35.92
N SER A 295 11.38 14.15 -36.55
CA SER A 295 10.04 14.03 -36.01
C SER A 295 9.71 12.61 -35.55
N LEU A 296 8.67 12.49 -34.70
CA LEU A 296 7.72 11.37 -34.61
C LEU A 296 8.26 10.03 -34.07
N PHE A 297 8.00 9.77 -32.77
CA PHE A 297 7.19 8.64 -32.30
C PHE A 297 6.86 8.84 -30.81
N LYS A 298 5.85 9.67 -30.53
CA LYS A 298 5.06 9.53 -29.30
C LYS A 298 4.17 8.31 -29.50
N LYS A 299 4.38 7.25 -28.72
CA LYS A 299 3.34 6.24 -28.53
C LYS A 299 2.52 6.65 -27.32
N GLU A 300 1.35 7.16 -27.62
CA GLU A 300 0.27 7.46 -26.68
C GLU A 300 -0.08 6.18 -25.90
N PHE A 301 -0.15 6.29 -24.57
CA PHE A 301 -0.78 5.27 -23.74
C PHE A 301 -2.29 5.51 -23.79
N PRO A 302 -3.11 4.50 -24.15
CA PRO A 302 -4.56 4.64 -24.07
C PRO A 302 -4.98 4.76 -22.60
N SER A 303 -5.80 5.78 -22.33
CA SER A 303 -6.57 5.90 -21.10
C SER A 303 -7.54 4.73 -20.97
N VAL A 304 -7.61 4.13 -19.79
CA VAL A 304 -8.75 3.30 -19.38
C VAL A 304 -9.29 3.89 -18.09
N THR A 305 -10.51 4.40 -18.21
CA THR A 305 -11.36 4.97 -17.16
C THR A 305 -11.74 3.93 -16.10
N PRO A 306 -12.16 4.37 -14.89
CA PRO A 306 -12.27 3.56 -13.70
C PRO A 306 -13.57 2.74 -13.71
N SER A 307 -13.48 1.45 -13.39
CA SER A 307 -14.65 0.64 -13.07
C SER A 307 -14.97 0.76 -11.57
N HIS A 308 -16.11 1.40 -11.30
CA HIS A 308 -16.81 1.30 -10.03
C HIS A 308 -17.20 -0.15 -9.76
N LEU A 309 -16.74 -0.73 -8.65
CA LEU A 309 -17.40 -1.87 -8.03
C LEU A 309 -17.81 -1.47 -6.61
N PHE A 310 -19.11 -1.21 -6.49
CA PHE A 310 -19.83 -1.09 -5.25
C PHE A 310 -19.89 -2.48 -4.59
N PHE A 311 -19.43 -2.60 -3.35
CA PHE A 311 -19.92 -3.62 -2.43
C PHE A 311 -20.72 -2.92 -1.34
N THR A 312 -22.03 -2.96 -1.51
CA THR A 312 -23.01 -2.62 -0.48
C THR A 312 -22.88 -3.62 0.66
N ARG A 313 -22.56 -3.08 1.82
CA ARG A 313 -22.69 -3.73 3.13
C ARG A 313 -24.16 -3.68 3.51
N THR A 314 -24.88 -4.79 3.34
CA THR A 314 -26.24 -4.95 3.88
C THR A 314 -26.14 -5.57 5.27
N PRO A 315 -26.49 -4.86 6.36
CA PRO A 315 -26.78 -5.51 7.63
C PRO A 315 -28.17 -6.15 7.52
N ALA A 316 -28.25 -7.45 7.79
CA ALA A 316 -29.50 -8.16 7.97
C ALA A 316 -30.27 -7.55 9.15
N SER A 317 -31.34 -6.82 8.86
CA SER A 317 -32.36 -6.46 9.84
C SER A 317 -33.28 -7.65 10.07
N LYS A 318 -33.42 -8.05 11.33
CA LYS A 318 -34.45 -8.96 11.81
C LYS A 318 -35.83 -8.40 11.44
N MET A 319 -36.58 -9.07 10.57
CA MET A 319 -38.04 -8.97 10.57
C MET A 319 -38.56 -9.90 11.66
N GLN A 320 -39.06 -9.30 12.74
CA GLN A 320 -40.03 -9.95 13.61
C GLN A 320 -41.41 -9.64 13.03
N ASN A 321 -42.17 -10.68 12.72
CA ASN A 321 -43.60 -10.56 12.48
C ASN A 321 -44.30 -10.32 13.83
N PRO A 322 -45.22 -9.36 13.95
CA PRO A 322 -46.27 -9.40 14.95
C PRO A 322 -47.52 -10.06 14.36
N THR A 323 -47.93 -11.09 15.06
CA THR A 323 -49.15 -11.89 14.97
C THR A 323 -50.42 -11.04 14.93
N GLU A 324 -51.35 -11.35 14.03
CA GLU A 324 -52.78 -11.03 14.17
C GLU A 324 -53.40 -11.97 15.21
N VAL A 325 -53.85 -11.46 16.35
CA VAL A 325 -54.95 -12.04 17.15
C VAL A 325 -55.72 -10.92 17.88
N GLU A 326 -57.02 -10.87 17.59
CA GLU A 326 -58.20 -10.48 18.39
C GLU A 326 -58.27 -9.17 19.20
N ARG A 327 -59.20 -8.32 18.76
CA ARG A 327 -60.41 -7.85 19.46
C ARG A 327 -60.37 -7.78 21.01
N ALA A 328 -60.28 -6.58 21.59
CA ALA A 328 -60.96 -6.24 22.85
C ALA A 328 -61.11 -4.70 23.06
N GLU A 329 -62.37 -4.30 23.14
CA GLU A 329 -63.02 -3.27 23.99
C GLU A 329 -62.32 -1.94 24.35
N THR A 330 -63.00 -0.88 23.88
CA THR A 330 -63.28 0.43 24.49
C THR A 330 -62.54 0.78 25.79
N VAL A 331 -61.52 1.65 25.67
CA VAL A 331 -60.98 2.43 26.77
C VAL A 331 -60.79 3.88 26.30
N LYS A 332 -61.30 4.82 27.11
CA LYS A 332 -61.26 6.29 27.00
C LYS A 332 -60.27 6.82 25.96
N ILE A 333 -60.80 7.30 24.81
CA ILE A 333 -60.01 7.82 23.69
C ILE A 333 -59.31 9.11 24.16
N GLU A 334 -58.03 9.01 24.48
CA GLU A 334 -57.15 10.17 24.43
C GLU A 334 -57.22 10.71 22.99
N ASN A 335 -57.73 11.93 22.79
CA ASN A 335 -57.87 12.52 21.45
C ASN A 335 -56.60 12.26 20.63
N THR A 336 -56.73 11.43 19.59
CA THR A 336 -55.64 11.05 18.71
C THR A 336 -55.08 12.32 18.08
N LEU A 337 -53.80 12.34 17.66
CA LEU A 337 -53.20 13.51 16.99
C LEU A 337 -54.10 14.02 15.85
N SER A 338 -54.71 13.09 15.11
CA SER A 338 -55.63 13.34 14.01
C SER A 338 -56.90 14.07 14.46
N ASP A 339 -57.50 13.70 15.60
CA ASP A 339 -58.69 14.37 16.16
C ASP A 339 -58.38 15.80 16.59
N LYS A 340 -57.19 16.02 17.20
CA LYS A 340 -56.73 17.37 17.57
C LYS A 340 -56.53 18.26 16.34
N LEU A 341 -56.04 17.69 15.24
CA LEU A 341 -55.86 18.41 13.98
C LEU A 341 -57.21 18.69 13.32
N GLN A 342 -58.13 17.71 13.26
CA GLN A 342 -59.44 17.88 12.64
C GLN A 342 -60.27 18.99 13.32
N ASN A 343 -60.17 19.12 14.66
CA ASN A 343 -60.81 20.20 15.42
C ASN A 343 -60.29 21.62 15.10
N LEU A 344 -59.16 21.76 14.39
CA LEU A 344 -58.62 23.07 13.98
C LEU A 344 -59.20 23.58 12.66
N ILE A 345 -59.98 22.74 11.96
CA ILE A 345 -60.61 23.10 10.69
C ILE A 345 -61.80 24.02 10.98
N LEU A 346 -61.76 25.23 10.42
CA LEU A 346 -62.84 26.21 10.53
C LEU A 346 -63.71 26.21 9.26
N HIS A 347 -64.93 26.72 9.36
CA HIS A 347 -65.74 26.96 8.18
C HIS A 347 -65.12 28.09 7.31
N PRO A 348 -65.10 27.99 5.96
CA PRO A 348 -64.42 28.97 5.10
C PRO A 348 -64.90 30.42 5.26
N GLN A 349 -66.19 30.62 5.57
CA GLN A 349 -66.76 31.94 5.83
C GLN A 349 -66.21 32.56 7.12
N GLU A 350 -66.13 31.77 8.20
CA GLU A 350 -65.61 32.21 9.50
C GLU A 350 -64.13 32.54 9.38
N LEU A 351 -63.36 31.67 8.70
CA LEU A 351 -61.95 31.91 8.44
C LEU A 351 -61.70 33.23 7.69
N ALA A 352 -62.51 33.53 6.66
CA ALA A 352 -62.38 34.75 5.88
C ALA A 352 -62.69 36.02 6.71
N VAL A 353 -63.69 35.96 7.60
CA VAL A 353 -64.00 37.05 8.53
C VAL A 353 -62.85 37.26 9.52
N ASN A 354 -62.35 36.19 10.13
CA ASN A 354 -61.25 36.27 11.10
C ASN A 354 -59.94 36.78 10.46
N LEU A 355 -59.69 36.42 9.19
CA LEU A 355 -58.57 36.94 8.40
C LEU A 355 -58.72 38.44 8.10
N ALA A 356 -59.93 38.91 7.75
CA ALA A 356 -60.20 40.33 7.54
C ALA A 356 -60.09 41.13 8.86
N ASN A 357 -60.52 40.54 9.97
CA ASN A 357 -60.42 41.09 11.33
C ASN A 357 -58.99 41.08 11.92
N LYS A 358 -57.99 40.62 11.15
CA LYS A 358 -56.57 40.62 11.54
C LYS A 358 -56.20 39.71 12.73
N GLU A 359 -57.02 38.72 13.05
CA GLU A 359 -56.79 37.79 14.17
C GLU A 359 -55.50 36.95 14.02
N TYR A 360 -55.07 36.72 12.76
CA TYR A 360 -53.95 35.83 12.44
C TYR A 360 -52.61 36.55 12.14
N ASN A 361 -52.52 37.86 12.37
CA ASN A 361 -51.30 38.63 12.11
C ASN A 361 -50.05 38.13 12.85
N ASN A 362 -50.22 37.46 14.00
CA ASN A 362 -49.14 36.86 14.78
C ASN A 362 -49.20 35.32 14.79
N TYR A 363 -49.92 34.72 13.85
CA TYR A 363 -50.13 33.28 13.80
C TYR A 363 -48.82 32.52 13.66
N LYS A 364 -48.66 31.45 14.44
CA LYS A 364 -47.56 30.50 14.30
C LYS A 364 -48.08 29.27 13.55
N PRO A 365 -47.52 28.91 12.38
CA PRO A 365 -47.94 27.73 11.65
C PRO A 365 -47.77 26.47 12.48
N ILE A 366 -48.61 25.47 12.22
CA ILE A 366 -48.49 24.13 12.83
C ILE A 366 -47.10 23.55 12.54
N ASP A 367 -46.43 22.95 13.52
CA ASP A 367 -45.10 22.37 13.29
C ASP A 367 -45.15 21.31 12.18
N ILE A 368 -44.23 21.42 11.21
CA ILE A 368 -44.14 20.51 10.05
C ILE A 368 -43.95 19.07 10.53
N ARG A 369 -43.31 18.84 11.68
CA ARG A 369 -43.13 17.49 12.25
C ARG A 369 -44.47 16.81 12.57
N TYR A 370 -45.47 17.55 13.05
CA TYR A 370 -46.80 16.98 13.31
C TYR A 370 -47.53 16.65 12.00
N LEU A 371 -47.37 17.50 10.97
CA LEU A 371 -47.91 17.23 9.64
C LEU A 371 -47.24 16.02 8.99
N PHE A 372 -45.91 15.85 9.12
CA PHE A 372 -45.21 14.64 8.66
C PHE A 372 -45.68 13.39 9.40
N LYS A 373 -45.85 13.47 10.72
CA LYS A 373 -46.37 12.35 11.51
C LYS A 373 -47.76 11.94 11.03
N GLU A 374 -48.66 12.91 10.84
CA GLU A 374 -50.00 12.66 10.31
C GLU A 374 -50.00 12.12 8.86
N ALA A 375 -49.08 12.60 8.02
CA ALA A 375 -48.98 12.15 6.63
C ALA A 375 -48.58 10.67 6.49
N TYR A 376 -47.71 10.17 7.36
CA TYR A 376 -47.21 8.78 7.30
C TYR A 376 -47.92 7.81 8.26
N SER A 377 -48.43 8.30 9.38
CA SER A 377 -48.96 7.44 10.46
C SER A 377 -50.36 7.84 10.96
N GLY A 378 -50.96 8.87 10.37
CA GLY A 378 -52.22 9.42 10.83
C GLY A 378 -53.47 8.92 10.10
N THR A 379 -54.61 8.94 10.80
CA THR A 379 -55.89 8.38 10.38
C THR A 379 -56.81 9.40 9.68
N MET A 380 -56.41 10.67 9.58
CA MET A 380 -57.23 11.74 8.99
C MET A 380 -57.53 11.47 7.50
N LEU A 381 -58.70 11.88 7.01
CA LEU A 381 -59.00 11.79 5.58
C LEU A 381 -58.12 12.74 4.76
N LYS A 382 -57.86 12.40 3.50
CA LYS A 382 -57.01 13.22 2.61
C LYS A 382 -57.61 14.61 2.36
N GLU A 383 -58.93 14.69 2.23
CA GLU A 383 -59.67 15.93 1.99
C GLU A 383 -59.60 16.87 3.20
N ASP A 384 -59.85 16.35 4.40
CA ASP A 384 -59.74 17.12 5.65
C ASP A 384 -58.30 17.59 5.87
N PHE A 385 -57.32 16.73 5.59
CA PHE A 385 -55.90 17.08 5.70
C PHE A 385 -55.54 18.20 4.71
N ARG A 386 -56.03 18.13 3.47
CA ARG A 386 -55.87 19.19 2.47
C ARG A 386 -56.49 20.50 2.97
N GLN A 387 -57.72 20.46 3.47
CA GLN A 387 -58.41 21.63 3.99
C GLN A 387 -57.64 22.27 5.15
N LEU A 388 -57.19 21.47 6.12
CA LEU A 388 -56.39 21.93 7.25
C LEU A 388 -55.11 22.65 6.79
N VAL A 389 -54.36 22.05 5.87
CA VAL A 389 -53.09 22.60 5.39
C VAL A 389 -53.31 23.90 4.59
N ILE A 390 -54.37 23.98 3.77
CA ILE A 390 -54.74 25.21 3.06
C ILE A 390 -55.09 26.32 4.07
N GLN A 391 -55.87 26.02 5.10
CA GLN A 391 -56.23 27.01 6.11
C GLN A 391 -55.01 27.48 6.91
N ASP A 392 -54.12 26.58 7.31
CA ASP A 392 -52.86 26.92 8.00
C ASP A 392 -51.96 27.82 7.13
N PHE A 393 -51.91 27.56 5.81
CA PHE A 393 -51.21 28.44 4.86
C PHE A 393 -51.80 29.84 4.83
N PHE A 394 -53.13 29.98 4.68
CA PHE A 394 -53.80 31.28 4.65
C PHE A 394 -53.65 32.06 5.97
N LYS A 395 -53.74 31.37 7.11
CA LYS A 395 -53.44 31.96 8.43
C LYS A 395 -52.00 32.47 8.48
N SER A 396 -51.04 31.72 7.94
CA SER A 396 -49.62 32.09 7.95
C SER A 396 -49.28 33.27 7.04
N ILE A 397 -49.89 33.37 5.86
CA ILE A 397 -49.60 34.41 4.87
C ILE A 397 -50.33 35.73 5.14
N SER A 398 -51.38 35.71 5.98
CA SER A 398 -52.11 36.91 6.43
C SER A 398 -51.18 38.01 6.97
N LYS A 399 -50.01 37.64 7.49
CA LYS A 399 -48.93 38.54 7.95
C LYS A 399 -48.48 39.57 6.93
N ILE A 400 -48.60 39.26 5.63
CA ILE A 400 -48.27 40.21 4.55
C ILE A 400 -49.22 41.41 4.58
N TYR A 401 -50.45 41.21 5.05
CA TYR A 401 -51.52 42.21 5.09
C TYR A 401 -51.60 42.96 6.42
N LYS A 402 -50.57 42.91 7.28
CA LYS A 402 -50.57 43.60 8.58
C LYS A 402 -50.95 45.09 8.46
N ASN A 403 -50.42 45.74 7.42
CA ASN A 403 -50.58 47.17 7.17
C ASN A 403 -51.74 47.51 6.21
N SER A 404 -52.48 46.50 5.71
CA SER A 404 -53.64 46.70 4.83
C SER A 404 -54.90 46.07 5.44
N THR A 405 -56.07 46.38 4.90
CA THR A 405 -57.37 45.88 5.41
C THR A 405 -58.18 45.27 4.25
N PRO A 406 -57.89 44.01 3.87
CA PRO A 406 -58.63 43.34 2.81
C PRO A 406 -60.05 42.97 3.24
N PHE A 407 -61.01 43.02 2.31
CA PHE A 407 -62.38 42.60 2.57
C PHE A 407 -62.50 41.08 2.75
N ALA A 408 -63.38 40.64 3.65
CA ALA A 408 -63.68 39.23 3.89
C ALA A 408 -64.09 38.49 2.60
N GLY A 409 -64.82 39.17 1.69
CA GLY A 409 -65.20 38.60 0.40
C GLY A 409 -64.01 38.24 -0.50
N SER A 410 -62.91 39.01 -0.45
CA SER A 410 -61.70 38.73 -1.23
C SER A 410 -60.96 37.51 -0.68
N TRP A 411 -60.87 37.38 0.65
CA TRP A 411 -60.32 36.19 1.31
C TRP A 411 -61.13 34.94 1.00
N LYS A 412 -62.47 35.02 1.07
CA LYS A 412 -63.35 33.88 0.74
C LYS A 412 -63.10 33.38 -0.67
N LYS A 413 -63.07 34.28 -1.65
CA LYS A 413 -62.81 33.93 -3.06
C LYS A 413 -61.43 33.27 -3.23
N ALA A 414 -60.39 33.79 -2.57
CA ALA A 414 -59.05 33.21 -2.61
C ALA A 414 -58.99 31.81 -1.97
N ILE A 415 -59.66 31.60 -0.84
CA ILE A 415 -59.74 30.30 -0.16
C ILE A 415 -60.50 29.29 -1.03
N SER A 416 -61.66 29.67 -1.58
CA SER A 416 -62.43 28.82 -2.51
C SER A 416 -61.60 28.41 -3.73
N LEU A 417 -60.89 29.36 -4.34
CA LEU A 417 -59.99 29.09 -5.48
C LEU A 417 -58.93 28.03 -5.13
N TYR A 418 -58.35 28.11 -3.93
CA TYR A 418 -57.35 27.13 -3.49
C TYR A 418 -57.98 25.78 -3.15
N MET A 419 -59.18 25.77 -2.56
CA MET A 419 -59.88 24.51 -2.28
C MET A 419 -60.29 23.77 -3.56
N GLU A 420 -60.58 24.49 -4.66
CA GLU A 420 -60.99 23.92 -5.95
C GLU A 420 -59.82 23.44 -6.82
N TYR A 421 -58.67 24.14 -6.80
CA TYR A 421 -57.59 23.87 -7.75
C TYR A 421 -56.27 23.41 -7.11
N LYS A 422 -56.05 23.63 -5.79
CA LYS A 422 -54.77 23.30 -5.15
C LYS A 422 -54.78 21.85 -4.66
N TRP A 423 -53.73 21.10 -5.02
CA TRP A 423 -53.53 19.70 -4.57
C TRP A 423 -54.67 18.74 -4.95
N ILE A 424 -55.31 19.00 -6.09
CA ILE A 424 -56.30 18.14 -6.72
C ILE A 424 -55.71 17.60 -8.03
N ALA A 425 -55.84 16.30 -8.24
CA ALA A 425 -55.45 15.66 -9.49
C ALA A 425 -56.47 15.94 -10.60
N PHE A 426 -56.10 15.72 -11.85
CA PHE A 426 -57.02 15.84 -13.00
C PHE A 426 -58.27 14.95 -12.85
N THR A 427 -58.16 13.86 -12.07
CA THR A 427 -59.24 12.94 -11.72
C THR A 427 -60.20 13.45 -10.65
N GLY A 428 -59.90 14.60 -10.02
CA GLY A 428 -60.69 15.17 -8.92
C GLY A 428 -60.30 14.69 -7.52
N GLU A 429 -59.35 13.75 -7.40
CA GLU A 429 -58.88 13.25 -6.10
C GLU A 429 -57.80 14.15 -5.47
N ALA A 430 -57.79 14.28 -4.14
CA ALA A 430 -56.70 14.95 -3.43
C ALA A 430 -55.36 14.20 -3.56
N PHE A 431 -54.27 14.97 -3.60
CA PHE A 431 -52.91 14.45 -3.59
C PHE A 431 -52.60 13.63 -2.33
N ASN A 432 -51.55 12.81 -2.41
CA ASN A 432 -51.03 12.09 -1.26
C ASN A 432 -50.60 13.06 -0.15
N LYS A 433 -50.91 12.75 1.11
CA LYS A 433 -50.57 13.57 2.28
C LYS A 433 -49.09 13.94 2.32
N ALA A 434 -48.20 12.99 1.99
CA ALA A 434 -46.74 13.24 1.98
C ALA A 434 -46.35 14.34 0.97
N SER A 435 -46.90 14.30 -0.24
CA SER A 435 -46.65 15.33 -1.26
C SER A 435 -47.18 16.70 -0.86
N ILE A 436 -48.33 16.74 -0.18
CA ILE A 436 -48.89 17.98 0.40
C ILE A 436 -47.94 18.56 1.46
N VAL A 437 -47.29 17.72 2.27
CA VAL A 437 -46.34 18.16 3.31
C VAL A 437 -45.05 18.75 2.71
N ASP A 438 -44.53 18.16 1.64
CA ASP A 438 -43.36 18.72 0.94
C ASP A 438 -43.69 20.07 0.28
N ASP A 439 -44.85 20.16 -0.35
CA ASP A 439 -45.33 21.39 -0.99
C ASP A 439 -45.61 22.51 0.03
N ILE A 440 -46.21 22.20 1.18
CA ILE A 440 -46.45 23.22 2.23
C ILE A 440 -45.14 23.73 2.82
N GLN A 441 -44.12 22.88 2.98
CA GLN A 441 -42.81 23.34 3.42
C GLN A 441 -42.23 24.37 2.45
N GLN A 442 -42.34 24.11 1.14
CA GLN A 442 -41.99 25.08 0.10
C GLN A 442 -42.85 26.36 0.22
N MET A 443 -44.18 26.23 0.33
CA MET A 443 -45.09 27.37 0.38
C MET A 443 -44.88 28.27 1.61
N ARG A 444 -44.56 27.69 2.77
CA ARG A 444 -44.22 28.44 3.99
C ARG A 444 -42.94 29.24 3.82
N TRP A 445 -41.91 28.66 3.21
CA TRP A 445 -40.69 29.40 2.87
C TRP A 445 -40.99 30.56 1.92
N ARG A 446 -41.80 30.31 0.88
CA ARG A 446 -42.23 31.32 -0.10
C ARG A 446 -43.02 32.45 0.56
N ALA A 447 -43.90 32.15 1.51
CA ALA A 447 -44.68 33.14 2.26
C ALA A 447 -43.78 34.05 3.10
N GLU A 448 -42.80 33.48 3.83
CA GLU A 448 -41.84 34.28 4.60
C GLU A 448 -40.91 35.10 3.70
N TRP A 449 -40.50 34.55 2.55
CA TRP A 449 -39.75 35.30 1.55
C TRP A 449 -40.56 36.49 1.02
N ALA A 450 -41.83 36.26 0.65
CA ALA A 450 -42.73 37.30 0.17
C ALA A 450 -42.95 38.39 1.23
N ARG A 451 -43.17 38.01 2.49
CA ARG A 451 -43.28 38.96 3.61
C ARG A 451 -42.04 39.86 3.71
N LYS A 452 -40.84 39.28 3.68
CA LYS A 452 -39.59 40.06 3.72
C LYS A 452 -39.45 40.95 2.50
N TRP A 453 -39.87 40.49 1.32
CA TRP A 453 -39.82 41.26 0.08
C TRP A 453 -40.76 42.47 0.12
N PHE A 454 -42.00 42.32 0.57
CA PHE A 454 -42.95 43.43 0.71
C PHE A 454 -42.50 44.46 1.75
N VAL A 455 -41.97 44.01 2.89
CA VAL A 455 -41.42 44.91 3.92
C VAL A 455 -40.20 45.67 3.38
N LYS A 456 -39.32 45.02 2.61
CA LYS A 456 -38.12 45.65 2.05
C LYS A 456 -38.41 46.67 0.96
N ASN A 457 -39.40 46.41 0.11
CA ASN A 457 -39.72 47.27 -1.04
C ASN A 457 -40.84 48.28 -0.77
N GLU A 458 -41.40 48.28 0.44
CA GLU A 458 -42.50 49.17 0.88
C GLU A 458 -43.71 49.17 -0.09
N PHE A 459 -43.92 48.05 -0.79
CA PHE A 459 -44.96 47.91 -1.80
C PHE A 459 -46.23 47.31 -1.16
N PRO A 460 -47.43 47.91 -1.35
CA PRO A 460 -48.65 47.35 -0.79
C PRO A 460 -49.02 46.03 -1.52
N PRO A 461 -49.43 44.98 -0.79
CA PRO A 461 -49.84 43.73 -1.41
C PRO A 461 -51.18 43.92 -2.15
N LEU A 462 -51.34 43.22 -3.28
CA LEU A 462 -52.62 43.10 -3.99
C LEU A 462 -53.69 42.47 -3.10
N PHE A 463 -54.96 42.71 -3.40
CA PHE A 463 -56.06 42.02 -2.72
C PHE A 463 -55.87 40.49 -2.77
N PRO A 464 -56.25 39.76 -1.71
CA PRO A 464 -56.01 38.31 -1.62
C PRO A 464 -56.42 37.53 -2.87
N PHE A 465 -57.60 37.80 -3.43
CA PHE A 465 -58.05 37.13 -4.66
C PHE A 465 -57.08 37.31 -5.83
N ASP A 466 -56.61 38.54 -6.06
CA ASP A 466 -55.68 38.87 -7.16
C ASP A 466 -54.26 38.39 -6.88
N TYR A 467 -53.83 38.42 -5.61
CA TYR A 467 -52.49 37.99 -5.21
C TYR A 467 -52.31 36.47 -5.32
N PHE A 468 -53.35 35.72 -4.96
CA PHE A 468 -53.37 34.26 -4.99
C PHE A 468 -53.84 33.67 -6.32
N ASP A 469 -54.01 34.48 -7.35
CA ASP A 469 -54.30 34.01 -8.70
C ASP A 469 -53.17 33.07 -9.21
N MET A 470 -53.54 31.83 -9.53
CA MET A 470 -52.59 30.80 -9.97
C MET A 470 -52.00 31.05 -11.37
N THR A 471 -52.61 31.96 -12.15
CA THR A 471 -52.15 32.32 -13.49
C THR A 471 -50.98 33.31 -13.46
N ARG A 472 -50.87 34.11 -12.39
CA ARG A 472 -49.85 35.17 -12.23
C ARG A 472 -48.47 34.61 -11.87
N LYS A 473 -47.73 34.20 -12.90
CA LYS A 473 -46.39 33.59 -12.76
C LYS A 473 -45.26 34.56 -13.05
N THR A 474 -45.55 35.77 -13.53
CA THR A 474 -44.51 36.74 -13.91
C THR A 474 -44.17 37.72 -12.79
N ALA A 475 -42.97 38.30 -12.83
CA ALA A 475 -42.52 39.25 -11.81
C ALA A 475 -43.34 40.56 -11.80
N LYS A 476 -43.86 40.97 -12.97
CA LYS A 476 -44.60 42.23 -13.14
C LYS A 476 -46.00 42.19 -12.52
N GLU A 477 -46.61 41.01 -12.46
CA GLU A 477 -47.97 40.82 -11.94
C GLU A 477 -48.04 40.72 -10.41
N VAL A 478 -46.87 40.65 -9.75
CA VAL A 478 -46.72 40.59 -8.28
C VAL A 478 -47.63 39.53 -7.64
N GLY A 479 -47.74 38.35 -8.27
CA GLY A 479 -48.54 37.21 -7.76
C GLY A 479 -47.74 36.27 -6.85
N PHE A 480 -48.43 35.51 -5.99
CA PHE A 480 -47.78 34.51 -5.14
C PHE A 480 -47.09 33.41 -5.94
N GLU A 481 -47.62 33.03 -7.11
CA GLU A 481 -47.03 31.94 -7.89
C GLU A 481 -45.65 32.27 -8.49
N TYR A 482 -45.34 33.54 -8.73
CA TYR A 482 -43.99 33.98 -9.12
C TYR A 482 -42.91 33.56 -8.10
N THR A 483 -43.24 33.52 -6.80
CA THR A 483 -42.28 33.15 -5.74
C THR A 483 -41.71 31.73 -5.89
N LYS A 484 -42.34 30.86 -6.70
CA LYS A 484 -41.80 29.54 -7.06
C LYS A 484 -40.44 29.65 -7.76
N VAL A 485 -40.23 30.68 -8.59
CA VAL A 485 -38.93 30.94 -9.23
C VAL A 485 -37.84 31.18 -8.18
N LYS A 486 -38.15 31.96 -7.14
CA LYS A 486 -37.22 32.27 -6.04
C LYS A 486 -36.91 31.07 -5.15
N TRP A 487 -37.86 30.15 -4.98
CA TRP A 487 -37.58 28.87 -4.33
C TRP A 487 -36.59 28.02 -5.14
N ASN A 488 -36.75 27.97 -6.46
CA ASN A 488 -35.82 27.22 -7.31
C ASN A 488 -34.40 27.82 -7.27
N GLU A 489 -34.27 29.15 -7.27
CA GLU A 489 -32.99 29.85 -7.04
C GLU A 489 -32.38 29.47 -5.68
N HIS A 490 -33.20 29.39 -4.62
CA HIS A 490 -32.75 28.97 -3.30
C HIS A 490 -32.21 27.53 -3.29
N LEU A 491 -32.91 26.58 -3.93
CA LEU A 491 -32.46 25.20 -4.05
C LEU A 491 -31.13 25.09 -4.81
N GLN A 492 -30.98 25.83 -5.91
CA GLN A 492 -29.71 25.90 -6.64
C GLN A 492 -28.59 26.51 -5.79
N GLY A 493 -28.88 27.55 -5.01
CA GLY A 493 -27.94 28.15 -4.07
C GLY A 493 -27.46 27.17 -3.00
N LYS A 494 -28.39 26.39 -2.43
CA LYS A 494 -28.08 25.35 -1.44
C LYS A 494 -27.16 24.27 -2.03
N ALA A 495 -27.46 23.77 -3.22
CA ALA A 495 -26.64 22.79 -3.91
C ALA A 495 -25.22 23.31 -4.21
N LYS A 496 -25.10 24.58 -4.67
CA LYS A 496 -23.80 25.23 -4.89
C LYS A 496 -22.98 25.33 -3.60
N TYR A 497 -23.62 25.74 -2.50
CA TYR A 497 -22.95 25.84 -1.20
C TYR A 497 -22.45 24.47 -0.70
N GLU A 498 -23.27 23.42 -0.80
CA GLU A 498 -22.87 22.06 -0.43
C GLU A 498 -21.68 21.56 -1.27
N ALA A 499 -21.65 21.85 -2.57
CA ALA A 499 -20.53 21.52 -3.44
C ALA A 499 -19.24 22.26 -3.03
N ILE A 500 -19.34 23.55 -2.72
CA ILE A 500 -18.20 24.36 -2.24
C ILE A 500 -17.67 23.79 -0.92
N LYS A 501 -18.56 23.47 0.03
CA LYS A 501 -18.20 22.88 1.32
C LYS A 501 -17.46 21.55 1.15
N LYS A 502 -17.98 20.63 0.33
CA LYS A 502 -17.32 19.35 0.02
C LYS A 502 -15.94 19.54 -0.62
N LYS A 503 -15.79 20.51 -1.52
CA LYS A 503 -14.49 20.84 -2.13
C LYS A 503 -13.49 21.35 -1.10
N GLN A 504 -13.92 22.21 -0.17
CA GLN A 504 -13.08 22.72 0.92
C GLN A 504 -12.63 21.59 1.86
N GLU A 505 -13.54 20.68 2.22
CA GLU A 505 -13.23 19.51 3.05
C GLU A 505 -12.20 18.58 2.38
N CYS A 506 -12.40 18.26 1.10
CA CYS A 506 -11.45 17.45 0.32
C CYS A 506 -10.06 18.11 0.23
N ASN A 507 -10.01 19.42 -0.02
CA ASN A 507 -8.75 20.17 -0.06
C ASN A 507 -8.06 20.22 1.32
N ALA A 508 -8.81 20.33 2.41
CA ALA A 508 -8.26 20.28 3.76
C ALA A 508 -7.64 18.90 4.06
N GLN A 509 -8.29 17.81 3.64
CA GLN A 509 -7.77 16.46 3.79
C GLN A 509 -6.47 16.26 3.00
N ARG A 510 -6.47 16.63 1.70
CA ARG A 510 -5.26 16.56 0.86
C ARG A 510 -4.08 17.34 1.45
N ARG A 511 -4.33 18.54 2.01
CA ARG A 511 -3.29 19.33 2.69
C ARG A 511 -2.71 18.59 3.90
N LYS A 512 -3.55 17.99 4.75
CA LYS A 512 -3.10 17.22 5.92
C LYS A 512 -2.26 16.00 5.51
N GLU A 513 -2.68 15.29 4.46
CA GLU A 513 -1.93 14.16 3.90
C GLU A 513 -0.55 14.60 3.41
N THR A 514 -0.47 15.67 2.62
CA THR A 514 0.81 16.22 2.14
C THR A 514 1.74 16.60 3.30
N ILE A 515 1.23 17.26 4.34
CA ILE A 515 2.02 17.62 5.53
C ILE A 515 2.53 16.35 6.25
N ASN A 516 1.68 15.33 6.38
CA ASN A 516 2.07 14.06 7.02
C ASN A 516 3.14 13.33 6.22
N HIS A 517 3.01 13.27 4.89
CA HIS A 517 4.03 12.68 4.01
C HIS A 517 5.36 13.44 4.10
N ALA A 518 5.31 14.79 4.08
CA ALA A 518 6.51 15.62 4.24
C ALA A 518 7.23 15.35 5.56
N LYS A 519 6.48 15.29 6.68
CA LYS A 519 7.05 14.96 8.00
C LYS A 519 7.66 13.56 8.07
N LYS A 520 7.00 12.56 7.47
CA LYS A 520 7.53 11.19 7.39
C LYS A 520 8.86 11.16 6.63
N CYS A 521 8.92 11.82 5.46
CA CYS A 521 10.14 11.92 4.67
C CYS A 521 11.26 12.61 5.47
N GLU A 522 10.99 13.76 6.08
CA GLU A 522 11.96 14.50 6.88
C GLU A 522 12.49 13.68 8.07
N ASN A 523 11.63 12.92 8.75
CA ASN A 523 12.02 12.06 9.85
C ASN A 523 12.97 10.93 9.44
N GLU A 524 12.74 10.31 8.28
CA GLU A 524 13.64 9.27 7.78
C GLU A 524 14.95 9.85 7.27
N VAL A 525 14.93 11.01 6.59
CA VAL A 525 16.15 11.74 6.25
C VAL A 525 16.94 12.08 7.52
N ASN A 526 16.28 12.48 8.61
CA ASN A 526 16.93 12.71 9.90
C ASN A 526 17.55 11.44 10.51
N ARG A 527 16.94 10.28 10.33
CA ARG A 527 17.49 9.00 10.77
C ARG A 527 18.73 8.63 9.96
N PHE A 528 18.74 8.92 8.67
CA PHE A 528 19.89 8.74 7.80
C PHE A 528 21.09 9.58 8.27
N PHE A 529 20.91 10.89 8.49
CA PHE A 529 21.98 11.76 9.01
C PHE A 529 22.45 11.42 10.42
N LYS A 530 21.66 10.66 11.20
CA LYS A 530 22.06 10.14 12.51
C LYS A 530 22.73 8.75 12.42
N ASN A 531 23.11 8.31 11.22
CA ASN A 531 23.70 7.00 10.93
C ASN A 531 22.85 5.81 11.43
N LYS A 532 21.53 5.99 11.58
CA LYS A 532 20.62 4.93 12.05
C LYS A 532 20.11 4.03 10.94
N ILE A 533 20.12 4.52 9.70
CA ILE A 533 19.69 3.80 8.50
C ILE A 533 20.71 4.02 7.39
N THR A 534 20.87 3.04 6.51
CA THR A 534 21.74 3.18 5.33
C THR A 534 20.99 3.90 4.20
N LEU A 535 21.73 4.46 3.24
CA LEU A 535 21.15 5.13 2.08
C LEU A 535 20.18 4.23 1.29
N PRO A 536 20.47 2.94 1.02
CA PRO A 536 19.51 2.05 0.37
C PRO A 536 18.22 1.84 1.17
N GLN A 537 18.31 1.81 2.51
CA GLN A 537 17.14 1.68 3.38
C GLN A 537 16.26 2.93 3.36
N LEU A 538 16.86 4.12 3.25
CA LEU A 538 16.12 5.38 3.08
C LEU A 538 15.33 5.38 1.75
N PHE A 539 15.95 4.96 0.65
CA PHE A 539 15.28 4.84 -0.64
C PHE A 539 14.16 3.80 -0.62
N ASP A 540 14.42 2.60 -0.10
CA ASP A 540 13.42 1.53 0.05
C ASP A 540 12.20 2.02 0.87
N TYR A 541 12.43 2.84 1.90
CA TYR A 541 11.34 3.41 2.69
C TYR A 541 10.53 4.43 1.90
N VAL A 542 11.19 5.37 1.22
CA VAL A 542 10.51 6.44 0.47
C VAL A 542 9.74 5.87 -0.70
N GLU A 543 10.29 4.90 -1.43
CA GLU A 543 9.63 4.23 -2.54
C GLU A 543 8.37 3.48 -2.11
N LYS A 544 8.41 2.80 -0.95
CA LYS A 544 7.28 1.97 -0.48
C LYS A 544 6.20 2.74 0.28
N ASN A 545 6.56 3.80 1.01
CA ASN A 545 5.66 4.44 1.97
C ASN A 545 5.22 5.86 1.60
N LEU A 546 5.84 6.48 0.58
CA LEU A 546 5.59 7.87 0.18
C LEU A 546 5.22 7.96 -1.31
N PRO A 547 4.49 9.01 -1.73
CA PRO A 547 4.23 9.27 -3.15
C PRO A 547 5.53 9.41 -3.95
N ALA A 548 5.52 8.98 -5.22
CA ALA A 548 6.70 9.00 -6.11
C ALA A 548 7.38 10.39 -6.23
N THR A 549 6.61 11.47 -6.08
CA THR A 549 7.13 12.85 -6.07
C THR A 549 8.14 13.12 -4.96
N TYR A 550 8.10 12.38 -3.85
CA TYR A 550 9.09 12.50 -2.77
C TYR A 550 10.39 11.77 -3.09
N LEU A 551 10.35 10.73 -3.92
CA LEU A 551 11.56 10.02 -4.37
C LEU A 551 12.39 10.94 -5.29
N GLU A 552 11.74 11.66 -6.19
CA GLU A 552 12.41 12.65 -7.06
C GLU A 552 13.02 13.82 -6.27
N LYS A 553 12.37 14.24 -5.18
CA LYS A 553 12.83 15.34 -4.32
C LYS A 553 13.84 14.91 -3.26
N LEU A 554 14.04 13.61 -3.05
CA LEU A 554 14.90 13.08 -2.01
C LEU A 554 16.36 13.56 -2.12
N PRO A 555 17.01 13.58 -3.30
CA PRO A 555 18.37 14.12 -3.46
C PRO A 555 18.48 15.57 -3.00
N GLN A 556 17.55 16.43 -3.45
CA GLN A 556 17.51 17.85 -3.07
C GLN A 556 17.28 18.04 -1.55
N MET A 557 16.48 17.17 -0.92
CA MET A 557 16.27 17.21 0.52
C MET A 557 17.53 16.82 1.30
N ILE A 558 18.29 15.84 0.81
CA ILE A 558 19.58 15.42 1.40
C ILE A 558 20.60 16.55 1.23
N GLU A 559 20.75 17.11 0.03
CA GLU A 559 21.65 18.26 -0.22
C GLU A 559 21.33 19.45 0.68
N LYS A 560 20.06 19.84 0.77
CA LYS A 560 19.61 20.94 1.65
C LYS A 560 19.91 20.68 3.12
N LYS A 561 19.83 19.42 3.56
CA LYS A 561 20.18 19.01 4.92
C LYS A 561 21.69 19.02 5.15
N CYS A 562 22.49 18.59 4.18
CA CYS A 562 23.95 18.69 4.23
C CYS A 562 24.37 20.15 4.39
N LEU A 563 23.86 21.05 3.54
CA LEU A 563 24.17 22.48 3.59
C LEU A 563 23.86 23.10 4.96
N LYS A 564 22.66 22.84 5.51
CA LYS A 564 22.27 23.30 6.84
C LYS A 564 23.12 22.73 7.97
N SER A 565 23.65 21.53 7.81
CA SER A 565 24.50 20.90 8.82
C SER A 565 25.89 21.55 8.80
N ASN A 566 26.41 21.87 7.60
CA ASN A 566 27.67 22.56 7.43
C ASN A 566 27.62 24.01 7.96
N GLU A 567 26.52 24.75 7.71
CA GLU A 567 26.32 26.10 8.27
C GLU A 567 26.38 26.11 9.82
N LYS A 568 25.84 25.08 10.47
CA LYS A 568 25.88 24.96 11.94
C LYS A 568 27.27 24.64 12.49
N VAL A 569 28.11 23.94 11.72
CA VAL A 569 29.50 23.64 12.10
C VAL A 569 30.35 24.90 11.98
N VAL A 570 30.17 25.68 10.91
CA VAL A 570 30.88 26.96 10.72
C VAL A 570 30.51 27.99 11.79
N ALA A 571 29.23 28.08 12.17
CA ALA A 571 28.79 28.97 13.25
C ALA A 571 29.29 28.55 14.66
N ALA A 572 29.74 27.30 14.83
CA ALA A 572 30.31 26.81 16.09
C ALA A 572 31.84 26.97 16.16
N SER A 573 32.51 27.23 15.03
CA SER A 573 33.96 27.46 14.97
C SER A 573 34.38 28.93 15.11
N ASP A 574 33.44 29.87 15.09
CA ASP A 574 33.72 31.29 15.30
C ASP A 574 33.65 31.66 16.79
N PHE A 575 34.62 31.22 17.60
CA PHE A 575 35.07 31.86 18.85
C PHE A 575 36.33 31.13 19.36
N VAL A 576 37.46 31.34 18.69
CA VAL A 576 38.76 31.31 19.36
C VAL A 576 39.37 32.69 19.13
N GLN A 577 39.04 33.59 20.05
CA GLN A 577 39.73 34.87 20.20
C GLN A 577 41.14 34.49 20.67
N TYR A 578 42.11 34.49 19.77
CA TYR A 578 43.51 34.44 20.16
C TYR A 578 43.81 35.72 20.94
N ASP A 579 44.08 35.57 22.23
CA ASP A 579 44.59 36.63 23.07
C ASP A 579 46.05 36.88 22.66
N LEU A 580 46.29 37.99 21.95
CA LEU A 580 47.60 38.43 21.47
C LEU A 580 48.44 39.07 22.59
N SER A 581 48.11 38.84 23.86
CA SER A 581 48.90 39.28 25.02
C SER A 581 49.96 38.27 25.48
N GLU A 582 50.12 37.14 24.77
CA GLU A 582 51.23 36.17 24.96
C GLU A 582 52.26 36.17 23.80
N PHE A 583 52.46 37.30 23.11
CA PHE A 583 53.63 37.52 22.25
C PHE A 583 54.40 38.79 22.60
#